data_AF-A0A9D2UI31-F1
#
_entry.id   AF-A0A9D2UI31-F1
#
_cell.length_a   1.000
_cell.length_b   1.000
_cell.length_c   1.000
_cell.angle_alpha   90.00
_cell.angle_beta   90.00
_cell.angle_gamma   90.00
#
_symmetry.space_group_name_H-M   'P 1'
#
loop_
_entity.id
_entity.type
_entity.pdbx_description
1 polymer ?
#
loop_
_entity_poly.entity_id
_entity_poly.type
_entity_poly.pdbx_seq_one_letter_code
_entity_poly.pdbx_strand_id
1 'polypeptide(L)'
;PIPNRPGAADFRVLGNAIDGSSEPGIVMVARDDNANGVPDDTWYELRGSEAANPATVRAYAVTYYRPASDTDPVRWTDNMGSSGYIERTIHPQSFYPGWIEADSFTLTGTRLPDNGWYDEARGLWVMSSYAFGYADNLPNRDEGSCMDIDWATDAEGNAVSLDAVDFVRIYTAVNQQIPTNLVGELSTEVAGVVPVE
;
A
#
# COMPACT_ATOMS: atom_id res chain seq x y z
N PRO A 1 -15.75 -7.38 13.41
CA PRO A 1 -16.49 -6.76 12.30
C PRO A 1 -16.64 -5.23 12.35
N ILE A 2 -16.24 -4.56 11.26
CA ILE A 2 -16.68 -3.22 10.86
C ILE A 2 -17.91 -3.43 9.94
N PRO A 3 -19.11 -2.95 10.27
CA PRO A 3 -20.28 -3.09 9.40
C PRO A 3 -20.16 -2.18 8.18
N ASN A 4 -20.63 -2.65 7.02
CA ASN A 4 -20.80 -1.82 5.84
C ASN A 4 -22.01 -0.88 6.02
N ARG A 5 -21.83 0.39 5.68
CA ARG A 5 -22.85 1.42 5.61
C ARG A 5 -23.03 1.81 4.14
N PRO A 6 -23.99 1.19 3.43
CA PRO A 6 -24.14 1.39 2.00
C PRO A 6 -24.18 2.86 1.58
N GLY A 7 -23.32 3.23 0.65
CA GLY A 7 -23.18 4.60 0.13
C GLY A 7 -22.54 5.61 1.08
N ALA A 8 -21.86 5.16 2.14
CA ALA A 8 -21.11 6.01 3.06
C ALA A 8 -19.75 5.38 3.37
N ALA A 9 -18.78 6.22 3.74
CA ALA A 9 -17.52 5.75 4.29
C ALA A 9 -17.76 4.87 5.52
N ASP A 10 -16.94 3.84 5.74
CA ASP A 10 -17.04 2.90 6.86
C ASP A 10 -15.91 3.09 7.88
N PHE A 11 -14.68 3.24 7.39
CA PHE A 11 -13.50 3.36 8.23
C PHE A 11 -12.44 4.25 7.60
N ARG A 12 -11.40 4.55 8.36
CA ARG A 12 -10.22 5.28 7.91
C ARG A 12 -8.97 4.51 8.32
N VAL A 13 -8.01 4.47 7.41
CA VAL A 13 -6.63 4.05 7.75
C VAL A 13 -5.86 5.31 8.11
N LEU A 14 -5.50 5.45 9.38
CA LEU A 14 -4.69 6.55 9.87
C LEU A 14 -3.24 6.34 9.44
N GLY A 15 -2.62 7.39 8.91
CA GLY A 15 -1.20 7.43 8.55
C GLY A 15 -0.57 8.76 8.97
N ASN A 16 0.49 9.15 8.28
CA ASN A 16 1.19 10.42 8.49
C ASN A 16 1.13 11.34 7.25
N ALA A 17 0.41 10.95 6.19
CA ALA A 17 0.28 11.69 4.95
C ALA A 17 0.03 13.19 5.17
N ILE A 18 0.85 13.99 4.49
CA ILE A 18 0.71 15.44 4.36
C ILE A 18 0.79 15.81 2.88
N ASP A 19 0.31 17.01 2.52
CA ASP A 19 0.40 17.49 1.14
C ASP A 19 1.85 17.50 0.65
N GLY A 20 2.09 16.82 -0.48
CA GLY A 20 3.42 16.61 -1.06
C GLY A 20 4.25 15.48 -0.42
N SER A 21 3.70 14.71 0.53
CA SER A 21 4.33 13.53 1.14
C SER A 21 3.30 12.40 1.31
N SER A 22 2.72 11.97 0.20
CA SER A 22 1.78 10.85 0.14
C SER A 22 2.51 9.53 -0.13
N GLU A 23 2.25 8.51 0.67
CA GLU A 23 2.86 7.16 0.56
C GLU A 23 1.77 6.08 0.39
N PRO A 24 1.05 6.11 -0.73
CA PRO A 24 -0.22 5.39 -0.87
C PRO A 24 -0.07 3.89 -0.65
N GLY A 25 -0.99 3.31 0.11
CA GLY A 25 -1.11 1.87 0.36
C GLY A 25 -2.41 1.29 -0.19
N ILE A 26 -2.34 0.10 -0.79
CA ILE A 26 -3.53 -0.66 -1.17
C ILE A 26 -4.20 -1.18 0.10
N VAL A 27 -5.53 -1.11 0.14
CA VAL A 27 -6.35 -1.64 1.24
C VAL A 27 -7.11 -2.86 0.75
N MET A 28 -6.89 -3.98 1.42
CA MET A 28 -7.64 -5.23 1.24
C MET A 28 -8.49 -5.48 2.47
N VAL A 29 -9.67 -6.07 2.28
CA VAL A 29 -10.58 -6.45 3.35
C VAL A 29 -11.03 -7.90 3.21
N ALA A 30 -11.36 -8.55 4.33
CA ALA A 30 -11.92 -9.89 4.35
C ALA A 30 -12.94 -10.03 5.49
N ARG A 31 -13.94 -10.89 5.29
CA ARG A 31 -14.83 -11.39 6.36
C ARG A 31 -14.27 -12.67 6.94
N ASP A 32 -14.52 -12.90 8.22
CA ASP A 32 -14.30 -14.20 8.86
C ASP A 32 -15.51 -15.11 8.59
N ASP A 33 -15.66 -15.55 7.34
CA ASP A 33 -16.80 -16.35 6.88
C ASP A 33 -16.85 -17.72 7.58
N ASN A 34 -15.69 -18.25 8.00
CA ASN A 34 -15.59 -19.54 8.67
C ASN A 34 -15.59 -19.45 10.22
N ALA A 35 -15.56 -18.23 10.77
CA ALA A 35 -15.61 -17.90 12.19
C ALA A 35 -14.45 -18.48 13.04
N ASN A 36 -13.24 -18.60 12.47
CA ASN A 36 -12.06 -19.12 13.16
C ASN A 36 -11.18 -18.01 13.79
N GLY A 37 -11.46 -16.73 13.52
CA GLY A 37 -10.68 -15.58 14.00
C GLY A 37 -9.31 -15.44 13.32
N VAL A 38 -9.10 -16.07 12.17
CA VAL A 38 -7.85 -16.09 11.39
C VAL A 38 -8.12 -15.46 10.01
N PRO A 39 -7.19 -14.65 9.48
CA PRO A 39 -7.38 -14.00 8.18
C PRO A 39 -7.08 -14.94 7.00
N ASP A 40 -7.78 -16.08 6.91
CA ASP A 40 -7.60 -17.13 5.91
C ASP A 40 -8.77 -17.30 4.91
N ASP A 41 -9.80 -16.46 5.03
CA ASP A 41 -10.90 -16.36 4.08
C ASP A 41 -10.56 -15.47 2.86
N THR A 42 -11.55 -15.25 1.99
CA THR A 42 -11.36 -14.51 0.72
C THR A 42 -11.07 -13.03 0.97
N TRP A 43 -10.03 -12.53 0.32
CA TRP A 43 -9.62 -11.13 0.35
C TRP A 43 -10.15 -10.35 -0.86
N TYR A 44 -10.63 -9.14 -0.62
CA TYR A 44 -11.15 -8.21 -1.62
C TYR A 44 -10.37 -6.90 -1.58
N GLU A 45 -9.99 -6.38 -2.74
CA GLU A 45 -9.33 -5.07 -2.83
C GLU A 45 -10.39 -3.97 -2.78
N LEU A 46 -10.19 -2.94 -1.95
CA LEU A 46 -10.99 -1.72 -2.04
C LEU A 46 -10.50 -0.88 -3.21
N ARG A 47 -11.38 -0.69 -4.18
CA ARG A 47 -11.06 0.01 -5.43
C ARG A 47 -10.87 1.52 -5.20
N GLY A 48 -9.64 1.98 -5.34
CA GLY A 48 -9.32 3.43 -5.33
C GLY A 48 -9.41 4.12 -6.70
N SER A 49 -9.03 5.39 -6.73
CA SER A 49 -9.19 6.27 -7.91
C SER A 49 -8.41 5.83 -9.15
N GLU A 50 -7.30 5.11 -8.97
CA GLU A 50 -6.43 4.66 -10.06
C GLU A 50 -6.77 3.27 -10.59
N ALA A 51 -7.87 2.66 -10.15
CA ALA A 51 -8.22 1.30 -10.57
C ALA A 51 -8.46 1.15 -12.07
N ALA A 52 -8.85 2.22 -12.77
CA ALA A 52 -9.02 2.28 -14.21
C ALA A 52 -7.82 2.90 -14.95
N ASN A 53 -6.77 3.31 -14.23
CA ASN A 53 -5.58 3.88 -14.83
C ASN A 53 -4.81 2.77 -15.58
N PRO A 54 -4.49 2.92 -16.88
CA PRO A 54 -3.76 1.90 -17.63
C PRO A 54 -2.33 1.66 -17.13
N ALA A 55 -1.77 2.57 -16.33
CA ALA A 55 -0.47 2.40 -15.68
C ALA A 55 -0.57 1.65 -14.33
N THR A 56 -1.77 1.37 -13.82
CA THR A 56 -1.96 0.49 -12.67
C THR A 56 -1.76 -0.97 -13.09
N VAL A 57 -0.84 -1.65 -12.42
CA VAL A 57 -0.48 -3.04 -12.70
C VAL A 57 -1.11 -3.95 -11.65
N ARG A 58 -2.16 -4.68 -12.04
CA ARG A 58 -2.73 -5.77 -11.24
C ARG A 58 -1.85 -7.01 -11.33
N ALA A 59 -1.89 -7.87 -10.31
CA ALA A 59 -1.04 -9.05 -10.20
C ALA A 59 0.47 -8.71 -10.42
N TYR A 60 0.88 -7.52 -9.98
CA TYR A 60 2.28 -7.15 -9.87
C TYR A 60 2.96 -8.08 -8.88
N ALA A 61 4.13 -8.58 -9.25
CA ALA A 61 4.94 -9.43 -8.41
C ALA A 61 6.35 -8.88 -8.32
N VAL A 62 6.81 -8.62 -7.10
CA VAL A 62 8.16 -8.14 -6.80
C VAL A 62 8.88 -9.15 -5.92
N THR A 63 10.10 -9.49 -6.31
CA THR A 63 10.97 -10.41 -5.58
C THR A 63 12.12 -9.63 -4.98
N TYR A 64 12.28 -9.71 -3.67
CA TYR A 64 13.38 -9.12 -2.92
C TYR A 64 14.41 -10.19 -2.61
N TYR A 65 15.69 -9.83 -2.68
CA TYR A 65 16.81 -10.75 -2.46
C TYR A 65 17.56 -10.36 -1.19
N ARG A 66 17.89 -11.36 -0.37
CA ARG A 66 18.68 -11.18 0.85
C ARG A 66 20.04 -10.56 0.48
N PRO A 67 20.42 -9.45 1.12
CA PRO A 67 21.74 -8.86 0.92
C PRO A 67 22.84 -9.74 1.53
N ALA A 68 24.08 -9.57 1.07
CA ALA A 68 25.23 -10.31 1.62
C ALA A 68 25.56 -9.88 3.06
N SER A 69 25.33 -8.60 3.38
CA SER A 69 25.41 -8.02 4.71
C SER A 69 24.11 -7.28 5.04
N ASP A 70 23.72 -7.23 6.32
CA ASP A 70 22.59 -6.41 6.80
C ASP A 70 22.75 -4.90 6.53
N THR A 71 23.95 -4.49 6.15
CA THR A 71 24.27 -3.11 5.79
C THR A 71 24.21 -2.82 4.29
N ASP A 72 23.97 -3.83 3.45
CA ASP A 72 23.92 -3.64 2.00
C ASP A 72 22.48 -3.32 1.53
N PRO A 73 22.31 -2.62 0.38
CA PRO A 73 21.00 -2.42 -0.23
C PRO A 73 20.29 -3.72 -0.57
N VAL A 74 18.96 -3.73 -0.49
CA VAL A 74 18.14 -4.91 -0.84
C VAL A 74 17.79 -4.85 -2.33
N ARG A 75 18.36 -5.77 -3.12
CA ARG A 75 18.02 -5.88 -4.54
C ARG A 75 16.59 -6.39 -4.72
N TRP A 76 15.91 -5.90 -5.76
CA TRP A 76 14.63 -6.44 -6.20
C TRP A 76 14.55 -6.60 -7.73
N THR A 77 13.68 -7.51 -8.17
CA THR A 77 13.23 -7.66 -9.57
C THR A 77 11.73 -7.85 -9.61
N ASP A 78 11.08 -7.46 -10.70
CA ASP A 78 9.63 -7.67 -10.84
C ASP A 78 9.24 -8.49 -12.08
N ASN A 79 7.96 -8.86 -12.14
CA ASN A 79 7.37 -9.60 -13.26
C ASN A 79 7.15 -8.73 -14.52
N MET A 80 7.49 -7.45 -14.48
CA MET A 80 7.47 -6.53 -15.62
C MET A 80 8.85 -6.41 -16.28
N GLY A 81 9.86 -7.10 -15.74
CA GLY A 81 11.24 -7.10 -16.26
C GLY A 81 12.10 -5.96 -15.71
N SER A 82 11.60 -5.20 -14.73
CA SER A 82 12.36 -4.16 -14.05
C SER A 82 13.12 -4.73 -12.86
N SER A 83 14.12 -3.97 -12.41
CA SER A 83 14.93 -4.29 -11.23
C SER A 83 15.49 -3.03 -10.62
N GLY A 84 15.80 -3.10 -9.33
CA GLY A 84 16.40 -2.00 -8.60
C GLY A 84 16.90 -2.43 -7.24
N TYR A 85 17.06 -1.44 -6.36
CA TYR A 85 17.43 -1.63 -4.97
C TYR A 85 16.49 -0.84 -4.08
N ILE A 86 16.30 -1.31 -2.85
CA ILE A 86 15.90 -0.45 -1.73
C ILE A 86 17.21 0.09 -1.17
N GLU A 87 17.45 1.38 -1.42
CA GLU A 87 18.73 2.02 -1.09
C GLU A 87 18.87 2.27 0.42
N ARG A 88 20.12 2.21 0.89
CA ARG A 88 20.45 2.48 2.28
C ARG A 88 20.28 3.98 2.58
N THR A 89 19.69 4.28 3.73
CA THR A 89 19.57 5.66 4.23
C THR A 89 20.20 5.81 5.61
N ILE A 90 19.69 6.76 6.41
CA ILE A 90 20.16 7.07 7.76
C ILE A 90 19.89 5.95 8.78
N HIS A 91 19.11 4.95 8.40
CA HIS A 91 18.69 3.86 9.29
C HIS A 91 19.70 2.70 9.31
N PRO A 92 20.15 2.26 10.50
CA PRO A 92 21.21 1.25 10.60
C PRO A 92 20.72 -0.19 10.43
N GLN A 93 19.43 -0.46 10.66
CA GLN A 93 18.86 -1.82 10.60
C GLN A 93 18.94 -2.44 9.20
N SER A 94 18.83 -3.77 9.14
CA SER A 94 18.63 -4.47 7.87
C SER A 94 17.30 -4.06 7.26
N PHE A 95 17.29 -3.78 5.96
CA PHE A 95 16.07 -3.52 5.20
C PHE A 95 15.47 -4.82 4.64
N TYR A 96 16.17 -5.95 4.80
CA TYR A 96 15.61 -7.27 4.55
C TYR A 96 14.93 -7.78 5.82
N PRO A 97 13.69 -8.30 5.76
CA PRO A 97 12.97 -8.76 6.94
C PRO A 97 13.72 -9.86 7.70
N GLY A 98 14.05 -9.62 8.97
CA GLY A 98 14.82 -10.56 9.80
C GLY A 98 14.08 -11.87 10.12
N TRP A 99 12.76 -11.92 9.95
CA TRP A 99 11.94 -13.12 10.16
C TRP A 99 11.83 -14.02 8.93
N ILE A 100 12.30 -13.58 7.77
CA ILE A 100 12.36 -14.41 6.56
C ILE A 100 13.72 -15.11 6.56
N GLU A 101 13.73 -16.44 6.52
CA GLU A 101 14.97 -17.24 6.47
C GLU A 101 15.47 -17.50 5.03
N ALA A 102 14.57 -17.46 4.04
CA ALA A 102 14.92 -17.67 2.64
C ALA A 102 15.80 -16.54 2.06
N ASP A 103 16.60 -16.88 1.02
CA ASP A 103 17.46 -15.92 0.29
C ASP A 103 16.68 -14.94 -0.60
N SER A 104 15.39 -15.20 -0.80
CA SER A 104 14.49 -14.28 -1.47
C SER A 104 13.05 -14.56 -1.08
N PHE A 105 12.19 -13.56 -1.22
CA PHE A 105 10.75 -13.74 -1.13
C PHE A 105 10.06 -12.90 -2.20
N THR A 106 8.89 -13.36 -2.64
CA THR A 106 8.05 -12.67 -3.63
C THR A 106 6.76 -12.22 -2.97
N LEU A 107 6.41 -10.95 -3.17
CA LEU A 107 5.12 -10.39 -2.82
C LEU A 107 4.32 -10.12 -4.08
N THR A 108 3.00 -10.30 -3.99
CA THR A 108 2.07 -10.06 -5.10
C THR A 108 0.95 -9.12 -4.68
N GLY A 109 0.50 -8.27 -5.59
CA GLY A 109 -0.63 -7.38 -5.37
C GLY A 109 -0.85 -6.43 -6.55
N THR A 110 -1.48 -5.30 -6.26
CA THR A 110 -1.67 -4.19 -7.19
C THR A 110 -0.59 -3.13 -6.98
N ARG A 111 0.03 -2.68 -8.08
CA ARG A 111 0.98 -1.55 -8.10
C ARG A 111 0.35 -0.37 -8.82
N LEU A 112 0.30 0.78 -8.15
CA LEU A 112 -0.13 2.06 -8.70
C LEU A 112 1.00 2.70 -9.53
N PRO A 113 0.69 3.74 -10.33
CA PRO A 113 1.71 4.56 -10.97
C PRO A 113 2.69 5.14 -9.96
N ASP A 114 3.86 5.60 -10.41
CA ASP A 114 4.77 6.35 -9.55
C ASP A 114 4.14 7.72 -9.23
N ASN A 115 4.21 8.17 -7.97
CA ASN A 115 3.59 9.41 -7.50
C ASN A 115 4.61 10.47 -7.06
N GLY A 116 5.90 10.15 -7.05
CA GLY A 116 6.99 11.06 -6.69
C GLY A 116 7.66 11.73 -7.90
N TRP A 117 7.97 13.02 -7.80
CA TRP A 117 8.83 13.74 -8.75
C TRP A 117 9.65 14.83 -8.04
N TYR A 118 10.74 15.26 -8.68
CA TYR A 118 11.52 16.39 -8.21
C TYR A 118 10.92 17.70 -8.74
N ASP A 119 10.44 18.56 -7.84
CA ASP A 119 9.96 19.91 -8.16
C ASP A 119 11.16 20.87 -8.19
N GLU A 120 11.60 21.23 -9.40
CA GLU A 120 12.75 22.15 -9.59
C GLU A 120 12.49 23.55 -9.04
N ALA A 121 11.24 24.02 -9.04
CA ALA A 121 10.89 25.36 -8.56
C ALA A 121 10.96 25.44 -7.02
N ARG A 122 10.64 24.33 -6.34
CA ARG A 122 10.73 24.21 -4.87
C ARG A 122 12.07 23.65 -4.39
N GLY A 123 12.83 23.00 -5.27
CA GLY A 123 14.09 22.34 -4.94
C GLY A 123 13.94 21.13 -4.01
N LEU A 124 12.82 20.39 -4.14
CA LEU A 124 12.51 19.24 -3.28
C LEU A 124 11.72 18.16 -4.04
N TRP A 125 11.76 16.93 -3.52
CA TRP A 125 10.90 15.85 -4.00
C TRP A 125 9.49 16.01 -3.44
N VAL A 126 8.49 15.88 -4.32
CA VAL A 126 7.07 15.93 -4.00
C VAL A 126 6.47 14.58 -4.34
N MET A 127 5.63 14.06 -3.45
CA MET A 127 4.86 12.83 -3.63
C MET A 127 3.37 13.19 -3.62
N SER A 128 2.71 13.13 -4.78
CA SER A 128 1.28 13.50 -4.90
C SER A 128 0.38 12.43 -4.32
N SER A 129 -0.73 12.87 -3.74
CA SER A 129 -1.84 11.99 -3.42
C SER A 129 -2.64 11.60 -4.66
N TYR A 130 -3.26 10.43 -4.60
CA TYR A 130 -4.41 10.04 -5.42
C TYR A 130 -5.72 10.55 -4.80
N ALA A 131 -6.84 10.42 -5.52
CA ALA A 131 -8.08 11.06 -5.08
C ALA A 131 -8.76 10.36 -3.88
N PHE A 132 -8.78 9.02 -3.84
CA PHE A 132 -9.39 8.24 -2.74
C PHE A 132 -9.01 6.75 -2.79
N GLY A 133 -9.31 6.02 -1.70
CA GLY A 133 -9.26 4.56 -1.65
C GLY A 133 -7.89 3.95 -1.33
N TYR A 134 -6.97 4.76 -0.82
CA TYR A 134 -5.61 4.33 -0.50
C TYR A 134 -5.23 4.77 0.92
N ALA A 135 -4.57 3.89 1.67
CA ALA A 135 -4.00 4.21 2.97
C ALA A 135 -2.86 5.22 2.80
N ASP A 136 -2.63 6.06 3.81
CA ASP A 136 -1.51 7.02 3.85
C ASP A 136 -1.35 7.88 2.57
N ASN A 137 -2.50 8.17 1.95
CA ASN A 137 -2.57 8.86 0.69
C ASN A 137 -3.02 10.32 0.85
N LEU A 138 -3.93 10.58 1.79
CA LEU A 138 -4.43 11.92 2.10
C LEU A 138 -4.38 12.12 3.62
N PRO A 139 -4.28 13.38 4.10
CA PRO A 139 -4.28 13.67 5.52
C PRO A 139 -5.46 13.04 6.24
N ASN A 140 -5.25 12.57 7.47
CA ASN A 140 -6.27 11.86 8.27
C ASN A 140 -7.58 12.63 8.52
N ARG A 141 -7.69 13.91 8.16
CA ARG A 141 -8.92 14.72 8.29
C ARG A 141 -9.62 14.94 6.97
N ASP A 142 -9.04 14.50 5.87
CA ASP A 142 -9.60 14.60 4.53
C ASP A 142 -10.64 13.50 4.30
N GLU A 143 -11.71 13.80 3.57
CA GLU A 143 -12.74 12.81 3.22
C GLU A 143 -12.20 11.72 2.29
N GLY A 144 -11.23 12.04 1.41
CA GLY A 144 -10.60 11.06 0.53
C GLY A 144 -9.69 10.06 1.25
N SER A 145 -9.41 10.28 2.54
CA SER A 145 -8.73 9.29 3.40
C SER A 145 -9.67 8.20 3.94
N CYS A 146 -10.99 8.39 3.80
CA CYS A 146 -11.97 7.40 4.18
C CYS A 146 -11.99 6.21 3.21
N MET A 147 -12.41 5.07 3.74
CA MET A 147 -12.60 3.80 3.05
C MET A 147 -14.06 3.41 3.13
N ASP A 148 -14.57 2.87 2.04
CA ASP A 148 -15.95 2.39 1.90
C ASP A 148 -15.89 0.95 1.41
N ILE A 149 -16.57 0.06 2.13
CA ILE A 149 -16.62 -1.38 1.88
C ILE A 149 -17.37 -1.68 0.58
N ASP A 150 -18.27 -0.79 0.11
CA ASP A 150 -18.89 -0.91 -1.22
C ASP A 150 -17.87 -0.80 -2.37
N TRP A 151 -16.63 -0.38 -2.09
CA TRP A 151 -15.55 -0.37 -3.08
C TRP A 151 -14.87 -1.73 -3.25
N ALA A 152 -15.28 -2.76 -2.50
CA ALA A 152 -14.70 -4.09 -2.58
C ALA A 152 -14.82 -4.71 -3.99
N THR A 153 -13.72 -5.28 -4.46
CA THR A 153 -13.65 -5.99 -5.73
C THR A 153 -12.96 -7.34 -5.59
N ASP A 154 -13.40 -8.31 -6.41
CA ASP A 154 -12.74 -9.61 -6.54
C ASP A 154 -11.42 -9.51 -7.35
N ALA A 155 -10.75 -10.65 -7.52
CA ALA A 155 -9.47 -10.73 -8.25
C ALA A 155 -9.61 -10.32 -9.73
N GLU A 156 -10.78 -10.51 -10.33
CA GLU A 156 -11.12 -10.11 -11.69
C GLU A 156 -11.52 -8.62 -11.79
N GLY A 157 -11.69 -7.94 -10.66
CA GLY A 157 -12.08 -6.53 -10.57
C GLY A 157 -13.60 -6.28 -10.63
N ASN A 158 -14.42 -7.32 -10.50
CA ASN A 158 -15.87 -7.16 -10.37
C ASN A 158 -16.20 -6.65 -8.96
N ALA A 159 -17.24 -5.81 -8.87
CA ALA A 159 -17.73 -5.33 -7.59
C ALA A 159 -18.33 -6.47 -6.75
N VAL A 160 -18.02 -6.47 -5.45
CA VAL A 160 -18.51 -7.44 -4.47
C VAL A 160 -19.24 -6.68 -3.37
N SER A 161 -20.42 -7.17 -2.99
CA SER A 161 -21.16 -6.63 -1.86
C SER A 161 -20.82 -7.42 -0.59
N LEU A 162 -20.32 -6.72 0.42
CA LEU A 162 -20.03 -7.25 1.75
C LEU A 162 -20.88 -6.49 2.76
N ASP A 163 -21.41 -7.18 3.77
CA ASP A 163 -22.22 -6.60 4.84
C ASP A 163 -21.38 -6.14 6.04
N ALA A 164 -20.20 -6.71 6.22
CA ALA A 164 -19.20 -6.32 7.19
C ALA A 164 -17.81 -6.82 6.74
N VAL A 165 -16.76 -6.43 7.46
CA VAL A 165 -15.39 -6.97 7.32
C VAL A 165 -14.75 -7.19 8.68
N ASP A 166 -13.94 -8.22 8.84
CA ASP A 166 -13.27 -8.57 10.10
C ASP A 166 -11.78 -8.31 10.06
N PHE A 167 -11.18 -8.40 8.87
CA PHE A 167 -9.76 -8.19 8.66
C PHE A 167 -9.51 -7.09 7.64
N VAL A 168 -8.44 -6.33 7.90
CA VAL A 168 -7.92 -5.32 6.98
C VAL A 168 -6.44 -5.62 6.79
N ARG A 169 -5.99 -5.66 5.53
CA ARG A 169 -4.59 -5.78 5.15
C ARG A 169 -4.20 -4.59 4.30
N ILE A 170 -3.05 -4.01 4.63
CA ILE A 170 -2.51 -2.85 3.92
C ILE A 170 -1.12 -3.19 3.45
N TYR A 171 -0.76 -2.77 2.23
CA TYR A 171 0.60 -2.87 1.72
C TYR A 171 0.91 -1.69 0.80
N THR A 172 2.20 -1.36 0.68
CA THR A 172 2.68 -0.24 -0.14
C THR A 172 2.26 -0.40 -1.59
N ALA A 173 1.64 0.65 -2.14
CA ALA A 173 1.03 0.60 -3.47
C ALA A 173 2.00 0.97 -4.59
N VAL A 174 3.16 1.53 -4.27
CA VAL A 174 4.18 1.96 -5.23
C VAL A 174 5.48 1.20 -5.01
N ASN A 175 6.25 1.02 -6.08
CA ASN A 175 7.63 0.56 -6.01
C ASN A 175 8.50 1.61 -6.69
N GLN A 176 8.71 2.72 -5.97
CA GLN A 176 9.46 3.91 -6.41
C GLN A 176 10.48 4.31 -5.34
N GLN A 177 11.70 4.63 -5.79
CA GLN A 177 12.80 5.15 -4.98
C GLN A 177 12.80 6.68 -4.99
N ILE A 178 12.81 7.33 -3.82
CA ILE A 178 12.92 8.79 -3.68
C ILE A 178 14.35 9.15 -3.22
N PRO A 179 15.21 9.76 -4.07
CA PRO A 179 16.62 9.95 -3.77
C PRO A 179 16.89 11.20 -2.91
N THR A 180 16.46 11.19 -1.65
CA THR A 180 16.66 12.32 -0.72
C THR A 180 17.74 12.09 0.33
N ASN A 181 18.39 10.91 0.34
CA ASN A 181 19.28 10.42 1.40
C ASN A 181 18.63 10.33 2.81
N LEU A 182 17.38 10.78 2.97
CA LEU A 182 16.59 10.71 4.20
C LEU A 182 15.63 9.53 4.15
N VAL A 183 14.94 9.35 3.02
CA VAL A 183 14.04 8.22 2.74
C VAL A 183 14.62 7.36 1.62
N GLY A 184 14.53 6.04 1.79
CA GLY A 184 15.12 5.04 0.90
C GLY A 184 14.09 4.39 -0.02
N GLU A 185 12.82 4.74 0.15
CA GLU A 185 11.67 4.16 -0.50
C GLU A 185 10.48 5.06 -0.21
N LEU A 186 9.40 4.90 -0.98
CA LEU A 186 8.07 5.34 -0.56
C LEU A 186 7.45 4.21 0.25
N SER A 187 7.11 4.46 1.52
CA SER A 187 6.62 3.46 2.47
C SER A 187 5.33 3.92 3.13
N THR A 188 4.24 3.21 2.85
CA THR A 188 2.95 3.45 3.53
C THR A 188 3.06 3.32 5.04
N GLU A 189 2.73 4.41 5.74
CA GLU A 189 2.66 4.45 7.19
C GLU A 189 1.25 4.10 7.69
N VAL A 190 1.18 3.29 8.75
CA VAL A 190 -0.09 2.86 9.34
C VAL A 190 -0.06 3.09 10.85
N ALA A 191 -0.82 4.08 11.29
CA ALA A 191 -1.01 4.43 12.71
C ALA A 191 -2.25 3.77 13.33
N GLY A 192 -3.19 3.28 12.52
CA GLY A 192 -4.35 2.53 13.00
C GLY A 192 -5.50 2.49 12.00
N VAL A 193 -6.50 1.64 12.29
CA VAL A 193 -7.76 1.58 11.54
C VAL A 193 -8.88 1.98 12.50
N VAL A 194 -9.66 3.00 12.14
CA VAL A 194 -10.74 3.52 12.98
C VAL A 194 -12.05 3.58 12.19
N PRO A 195 -13.19 3.15 12.78
CA PRO A 195 -14.49 3.41 12.18
C PRO A 195 -14.68 4.92 11.99
N VAL A 196 -15.30 5.32 10.89
CA VAL A 196 -15.77 6.69 10.73
C VAL A 196 -17.12 6.79 11.45
N GLU A 197 -17.36 7.83 12.23
CA GLU A 197 -18.67 8.04 12.87
C GLU A 197 -19.68 8.65 11.90
#